data_AF-A0A660NVB2-F1
#
_entry.id   AF-A0A660NVB2-F1
#
_cell.length_a   1.000
_cell.length_b   1.000
_cell.length_c   1.000
_cell.angle_alpha   90.00
_cell.angle_beta   90.00
_cell.angle_gamma   90.00
#
_symmetry.space_group_name_H-M   'P 1'
#
loop_
_entity.id
_entity.type
_entity.pdbx_description
1 polymer ?
#
loop_
_entity_poly.entity_id
_entity_poly.type
_entity_poly.pdbx_seq_one_letter_code
_entity_poly.pdbx_strand_id
1 'polypeptide(L)'
;KQIVNTRPYNLPTRLWEYLLQRANIEKEKRWIDIGKKAMHKLIETLTNDVHQIEGKGSFRDEFVTCGGVSLKSINLNTLESKVCKGVFFAGEVLDVDAITGGFNLQAAWTTGYVAGQEACV
;
A
#
# COMPACT_ATOMS: atom_id res chain seq x y z
N LYS A 1 13.54 -5.83 36.15
CA LYS A 1 13.18 -4.63 35.36
C LYS A 1 11.73 -4.76 34.92
N GLN A 2 10.95 -3.67 35.00
CA GLN A 2 9.58 -3.65 34.47
C GLN A 2 9.61 -3.78 32.95
N ILE A 3 8.59 -4.41 32.38
CA ILE A 3 8.54 -4.66 30.94
C ILE A 3 8.43 -3.37 30.12
N VAL A 4 7.67 -2.38 30.58
CA VAL A 4 7.52 -1.09 29.88
C VAL A 4 8.85 -0.36 29.65
N ASN A 5 9.78 -0.49 30.60
CA ASN A 5 11.09 0.15 30.52
C ASN A 5 12.13 -0.66 29.73
N THR A 6 11.79 -1.91 29.38
CA THR A 6 12.65 -2.82 28.63
C THR A 6 12.13 -2.90 27.20
N ARG A 7 12.51 -1.91 26.39
CA ARG A 7 12.08 -1.78 24.98
C ARG A 7 13.05 -2.55 24.07
N PRO A 8 12.68 -3.71 23.52
CA PRO A 8 13.54 -4.43 22.58
C PRO A 8 13.85 -3.54 21.37
N TYR A 9 15.06 -3.65 20.81
CA TYR A 9 15.47 -2.93 19.59
C TYR A 9 15.22 -1.41 19.62
N ASN A 10 15.17 -0.79 20.81
CA ASN A 10 14.84 0.63 20.99
C ASN A 10 13.52 1.06 20.33
N LEU A 11 12.50 0.18 20.35
CA LEU A 11 11.17 0.53 19.87
C LEU A 11 10.67 1.85 20.50
N PRO A 12 9.96 2.69 19.73
CA PRO A 12 9.33 3.90 20.27
C PRO A 12 8.44 3.57 21.47
N THR A 13 8.50 4.40 22.53
CA THR A 13 7.76 4.14 23.78
C THR A 13 6.27 3.92 23.54
N ARG A 14 5.65 4.78 22.72
CA ARG A 14 4.22 4.69 22.39
C ARG A 14 3.85 3.39 21.69
N LEU A 15 4.71 2.92 20.77
CA LEU A 15 4.50 1.66 20.07
C LEU A 15 4.63 0.48 21.03
N TRP A 16 5.63 0.52 21.92
CA TRP A 16 5.85 -0.54 22.89
C TRP A 16 4.69 -0.68 23.87
N GLU A 17 4.21 0.42 24.43
CA GLU A 17 3.06 0.44 25.34
C GLU A 17 1.80 -0.09 24.66
N TYR A 18 1.57 0.31 23.40
CA TYR A 18 0.47 -0.21 22.59
C TYR A 18 0.56 -1.73 22.39
N LEU A 19 1.73 -2.27 22.05
CA LEU A 19 1.94 -3.70 21.86
C LEU A 19 1.73 -4.49 23.15
N LEU A 20 2.16 -3.96 24.31
CA LEU A 20 1.91 -4.57 25.61
C LEU A 20 0.42 -4.59 25.94
N GLN A 21 -0.28 -3.48 25.72
CA GLN A 21 -1.73 -3.40 25.92
C GLN A 21 -2.46 -4.41 25.04
N ARG A 22 -2.09 -4.51 23.77
CA ARG A 22 -2.70 -5.43 22.79
C ARG A 22 -2.41 -6.90 23.11
N ALA A 23 -1.21 -7.20 23.61
CA ALA A 23 -0.86 -8.50 24.17
C ALA A 23 -1.53 -8.79 25.53
N ASN A 24 -2.29 -7.84 26.11
CA ASN A 24 -2.89 -7.93 27.45
C ASN A 24 -1.85 -8.17 28.56
N ILE A 25 -0.74 -7.44 28.49
CA ILE A 25 0.35 -7.46 29.47
C ILE A 25 0.35 -6.13 30.23
N GLU A 26 0.28 -6.21 31.56
CA GLU A 26 0.42 -5.05 32.44
C GLU A 26 1.81 -4.43 32.33
N LYS A 27 1.87 -3.10 32.17
CA LYS A 27 3.10 -2.35 31.91
C LYS A 27 4.10 -2.40 33.07
N GLU A 28 3.61 -2.46 34.31
CA GLU A 28 4.43 -2.55 35.53
C GLU A 28 4.97 -3.95 35.81
N LYS A 29 4.50 -4.96 35.07
CA LYS A 29 4.91 -6.35 35.31
C LYS A 29 6.40 -6.52 35.10
N ARG A 30 7.07 -7.28 35.97
CA ARG A 30 8.50 -7.55 35.79
C ARG A 30 8.67 -8.54 34.64
N TRP A 31 9.74 -8.36 33.88
CA TRP A 31 10.07 -9.23 32.74
C TRP A 31 10.08 -10.73 33.10
N ILE A 32 10.60 -11.05 34.29
CA ILE A 32 10.73 -12.42 34.79
C ILE A 32 9.38 -13.07 35.15
N ASP A 33 8.34 -12.28 35.39
CA ASP A 33 7.01 -12.77 35.81
C ASP A 33 6.11 -13.07 34.59
N ILE A 34 6.63 -12.92 33.37
CA ILE A 34 5.89 -13.15 32.13
C ILE A 34 5.94 -14.65 31.82
N GLY A 35 4.82 -15.32 32.05
CA GLY A 35 4.67 -16.73 31.70
C GLY A 35 4.62 -16.98 30.19
N LYS A 36 4.82 -18.24 29.81
CA LYS A 36 4.83 -18.70 28.40
C LYS A 36 3.62 -18.25 27.59
N LYS A 37 2.42 -18.30 28.17
CA LYS A 37 1.18 -17.88 27.51
C LYS A 37 1.20 -16.39 27.13
N ALA A 38 1.63 -15.53 28.05
CA ALA A 38 1.73 -14.10 27.79
C ALA A 38 2.85 -13.79 26.77
N MET A 39 3.97 -14.51 26.86
CA MET A 39 5.06 -14.39 25.90
C MET A 39 4.63 -14.80 24.48
N HIS A 40 3.93 -15.93 24.32
CA HIS A 40 3.38 -16.34 23.02
C HIS A 40 2.41 -15.31 22.46
N LYS A 41 1.54 -14.74 23.30
CA LYS A 41 0.61 -13.69 22.86
C LYS A 41 1.34 -12.42 22.41
N LEU A 42 2.41 -12.04 23.11
CA LEU A 42 3.26 -10.91 22.70
C LEU A 42 3.97 -11.18 21.37
N ILE A 43 4.50 -12.39 21.17
CA ILE A 43 5.09 -12.80 19.88
C ILE A 43 4.06 -12.70 18.76
N GLU A 44 2.86 -13.26 18.96
CA GLU A 44 1.79 -13.19 17.98
C GLU A 44 1.39 -11.75 17.65
N THR A 45 1.31 -10.89 18.67
CA THR A 45 1.04 -9.46 18.50
C THR A 45 2.17 -8.73 17.76
N LEU A 46 3.40 -9.24 17.79
CA LEU A 46 4.53 -8.64 17.07
C LEU A 46 4.64 -9.13 15.62
N THR A 47 4.26 -10.37 15.34
CA THR A 47 4.53 -11.01 14.05
C THR A 47 3.29 -11.27 13.20
N ASN A 48 2.10 -11.26 13.80
CA ASN A 48 0.84 -11.61 13.13
C ASN A 48 -0.34 -10.81 13.70
N ASP A 49 -0.16 -9.50 13.86
CA ASP A 49 -1.19 -8.64 14.42
C ASP A 49 -2.29 -8.33 13.39
N VAL A 50 -3.52 -8.76 13.67
CA VAL A 50 -4.65 -8.60 12.74
C VAL A 50 -5.44 -7.35 13.07
N HIS A 51 -5.57 -6.45 12.10
CA HIS A 51 -6.32 -5.20 12.24
C HIS A 51 -7.57 -5.21 11.38
N GLN A 52 -8.72 -4.89 11.98
CA GLN A 52 -9.92 -4.58 11.22
C GLN A 52 -9.77 -3.17 10.65
N ILE A 53 -9.93 -3.06 9.33
CA ILE A 53 -9.84 -1.80 8.60
C ILE A 53 -11.25 -1.32 8.29
N GLU A 54 -11.64 -0.16 8.81
CA GLU A 54 -13.00 0.39 8.65
C GLU A 54 -13.13 1.35 7.45
N GLY A 55 -12.02 1.67 6.78
CA GLY A 55 -12.04 2.56 5.62
C GLY A 55 -10.66 2.97 5.13
N LYS A 56 -10.64 3.87 4.15
CA LYS A 56 -9.42 4.51 3.64
C LYS A 56 -9.12 5.79 4.41
N GLY A 57 -7.86 6.20 4.43
CA GLY A 57 -7.43 7.44 5.09
C GLY A 57 -8.14 8.67 4.52
N SER A 58 -8.41 9.66 5.39
CA SER A 58 -9.06 10.93 5.03
C SER A 58 -8.14 11.94 4.33
N PHE A 59 -6.83 11.69 4.34
CA PHE A 59 -5.83 12.51 3.66
C PHE A 59 -5.62 11.99 2.24
N ARG A 60 -6.26 12.68 1.30
CA ARG A 60 -6.40 12.35 -0.13
C ARG A 60 -5.12 12.60 -0.95
N ASP A 61 -3.97 12.12 -0.49
CA ASP A 61 -2.78 12.05 -1.35
C ASP A 61 -2.80 10.70 -2.08
N GLU A 62 -3.87 10.44 -2.83
CA GLU A 62 -3.92 9.29 -3.73
C GLU A 62 -2.93 9.57 -4.87
N PHE A 63 -1.87 8.78 -4.96
CA PHE A 63 -0.77 9.00 -5.91
C PHE A 63 -1.08 8.50 -7.32
N VAL A 64 -2.03 7.58 -7.45
CA VAL A 64 -2.42 6.88 -8.68
C VAL A 64 -3.88 6.48 -8.58
N THR A 65 -4.60 6.52 -9.69
CA THR A 65 -5.97 6.02 -9.83
C THR A 65 -5.96 4.58 -10.34
N CYS A 66 -6.60 3.66 -9.61
CA CYS A 66 -6.91 2.32 -10.14
C CYS A 66 -8.19 2.38 -10.98
N GLY A 67 -8.16 1.85 -12.19
CA GLY A 67 -9.25 1.99 -13.16
C GLY A 67 -8.96 3.02 -14.25
N GLY A 68 -9.90 3.18 -15.19
CA GLY A 68 -9.80 4.16 -16.26
C GLY A 68 -10.55 3.74 -17.52
N VAL A 69 -10.12 4.24 -18.67
CA VAL A 69 -10.63 3.80 -19.97
C VAL A 69 -10.24 2.35 -20.20
N SER A 70 -11.24 1.48 -20.38
CA SER A 70 -11.01 0.04 -20.54
C SER A 70 -10.12 -0.26 -21.74
N LEU A 71 -9.05 -1.01 -21.50
CA LEU A 71 -8.13 -1.51 -22.54
C LEU A 71 -8.83 -2.37 -23.60
N LYS A 72 -10.00 -2.94 -23.29
CA LYS A 72 -10.81 -3.66 -24.28
C LYS A 72 -11.29 -2.76 -25.42
N SER A 73 -11.52 -1.48 -25.13
CA SER A 73 -11.98 -0.47 -26.08
C SER A 73 -10.85 0.22 -26.86
N ILE A 74 -9.60 -0.18 -26.61
CA ILE A 74 -8.39 0.42 -27.19
C ILE A 74 -7.66 -0.62 -28.05
N ASN A 75 -7.13 -0.21 -29.21
CA ASN A 75 -6.16 -1.00 -29.95
C ASN A 75 -4.81 -0.91 -29.23
N LEU A 76 -4.32 -2.02 -28.67
CA LEU A 76 -3.13 -1.99 -27.81
C LEU A 76 -1.82 -1.69 -28.56
N ASN A 77 -1.81 -1.84 -29.89
CA ASN A 77 -0.63 -1.50 -30.69
C ASN A 77 -0.56 -0.01 -31.01
N THR A 78 -1.72 0.66 -31.16
CA THR A 78 -1.78 2.05 -31.62
C THR A 78 -2.28 3.03 -30.57
N LEU A 79 -2.93 2.52 -29.54
CA LEU A 79 -3.66 3.27 -28.51
C LEU A 79 -4.84 4.09 -29.02
N GLU A 80 -5.28 3.83 -30.26
CA GLU A 80 -6.51 4.40 -30.83
C GLU A 80 -7.74 3.72 -30.22
N SER A 81 -8.81 4.49 -30.04
CA SER A 81 -10.13 3.99 -29.70
C SER A 81 -10.67 3.07 -30.80
N LYS A 82 -11.15 1.89 -30.40
CA LYS A 82 -11.89 0.98 -31.30
C LYS A 82 -13.27 1.50 -31.66
N VAL A 83 -13.78 2.50 -30.95
CA VAL A 83 -15.14 3.04 -31.11
C VAL A 83 -15.12 4.35 -31.91
N CYS A 84 -14.12 5.20 -31.69
CA CYS A 84 -14.02 6.50 -32.33
C CYS A 84 -12.65 6.66 -33.02
N LYS A 85 -12.64 6.57 -34.35
CA LYS A 85 -11.41 6.74 -35.14
C LYS A 85 -10.81 8.13 -34.96
N GLY A 86 -9.47 8.20 -34.90
CA GLY A 86 -8.71 9.42 -34.68
C GLY A 86 -8.64 9.88 -33.22
N VAL A 87 -9.21 9.13 -32.28
CA VAL A 87 -9.12 9.43 -30.83
C VAL A 87 -8.18 8.45 -30.15
N PHE A 88 -7.17 8.97 -29.45
CA PHE A 88 -6.12 8.19 -28.79
C PHE A 88 -6.10 8.44 -27.29
N PHE A 89 -5.68 7.44 -26.52
CA PHE A 89 -5.59 7.52 -25.06
C PHE A 89 -4.20 7.08 -24.60
N ALA A 90 -3.59 7.83 -23.68
CA ALA A 90 -2.27 7.54 -23.14
C ALA A 90 -2.16 8.03 -21.69
N GLY A 91 -1.24 7.44 -20.93
CA GLY A 91 -1.04 7.75 -19.52
C GLY A 91 -2.13 7.20 -18.60
N GLU A 92 -2.23 7.79 -17.42
CA GLU A 92 -3.07 7.33 -16.29
C GLU A 92 -4.58 7.36 -16.59
N VAL A 93 -5.01 7.96 -17.71
CA VAL A 93 -6.42 7.90 -18.13
C VAL A 93 -6.83 6.48 -18.59
N LEU A 94 -5.86 5.67 -19.02
CA LEU A 94 -6.07 4.26 -19.35
C LEU A 94 -6.25 3.46 -18.06
N ASP A 95 -6.98 2.36 -18.14
CA ASP A 95 -7.10 1.36 -17.07
C ASP A 95 -5.78 0.59 -16.89
N VAL A 96 -4.75 1.30 -16.44
CA VAL A 96 -3.38 0.85 -16.21
C VAL A 96 -2.85 1.56 -14.97
N ASP A 97 -2.72 0.82 -13.88
CA ASP A 97 -2.10 1.27 -12.65
C ASP A 97 -1.03 0.28 -12.17
N ALA A 98 -0.03 0.79 -11.45
CA ALA A 98 1.09 0.01 -10.95
C ALA A 98 1.49 0.42 -9.54
N ILE A 99 2.24 -0.46 -8.87
CA ILE A 99 2.88 -0.17 -7.59
C ILE A 99 3.85 1.02 -7.68
N THR A 100 4.21 1.59 -6.54
CA THR A 100 5.24 2.64 -6.46
C THR A 100 6.60 2.13 -6.94
N GLY A 101 7.42 3.03 -7.50
CA GLY A 101 8.75 2.68 -8.04
C GLY A 101 9.01 3.16 -9.46
N GLY A 102 8.20 4.11 -9.98
CA GLY A 102 8.38 4.68 -11.32
C GLY A 102 7.60 3.99 -12.43
N PHE A 103 6.88 2.90 -12.13
CA PHE A 103 6.14 2.12 -13.13
C PHE A 103 5.00 2.92 -13.81
N ASN A 104 4.25 3.73 -13.06
CA ASN A 104 3.20 4.58 -13.64
C ASN A 104 3.78 5.63 -14.59
N LEU A 105 4.94 6.21 -14.26
CA LEU A 105 5.66 7.11 -15.16
C LEU A 105 6.12 6.36 -16.41
N GLN A 106 6.71 5.17 -16.26
CA GLN A 106 7.11 4.34 -17.41
C GLN A 106 5.93 4.02 -18.34
N ALA A 107 4.76 3.69 -17.77
CA ALA A 107 3.54 3.46 -18.53
C ALA A 107 3.10 4.74 -19.27
N ALA A 108 3.14 5.90 -18.61
CA ALA A 108 2.80 7.18 -19.21
C ALA A 108 3.73 7.55 -20.37
N TRP A 109 5.05 7.38 -20.22
CA TRP A 109 6.01 7.67 -21.29
C TRP A 109 5.86 6.73 -22.48
N THR A 110 5.71 5.43 -22.21
CA THR A 110 5.59 4.41 -23.26
C THR A 110 4.31 4.62 -24.06
N THR A 111 3.18 4.82 -23.39
CA THR A 111 1.89 5.03 -24.06
C THR A 111 1.83 6.38 -24.77
N GLY A 112 2.38 7.43 -24.17
CA GLY A 112 2.47 8.74 -24.82
C GLY A 112 3.29 8.69 -26.11
N TYR A 113 4.42 7.95 -26.10
CA TYR A 113 5.24 7.75 -27.30
C TYR A 113 4.47 7.02 -28.41
N VAL A 114 3.82 5.90 -28.10
CA VAL A 114 3.07 5.09 -29.08
C VAL A 114 1.91 5.89 -29.67
N ALA A 115 1.06 6.50 -28.83
CA ALA A 115 -0.06 7.31 -29.31
C ALA A 115 0.40 8.49 -30.16
N GLY A 116 1.51 9.14 -29.78
CA GLY A 116 2.08 10.26 -30.53
C GLY A 116 2.63 9.86 -31.90
N GLN A 117 3.25 8.68 -32.03
CA GLN A 117 3.72 8.16 -33.33
C GLN A 117 2.54 7.86 -34.26
N GLU A 118 1.49 7.23 -33.75
CA GLU A 118 0.36 6.77 -34.55
C GLU A 118 -0.61 7.90 -34.93
N ALA A 119 -0.74 8.93 -34.08
CA ALA A 119 -1.58 10.09 -34.38
C ALA A 119 -0.99 11.05 -35.43
N CYS A 120 0.31 10.93 -35.74
CA CYS A 120 0.99 11.76 -36.74
C CYS A 120 0.99 11.16 -38.16
N VAL A 121 0.39 9.97 -38.36
CA VAL A 121 0.27 9.27 -39.64
C VAL A 121 -1.14 9.43 -40.21
#